data_AF-A0A964CVF8-F1
#
_entry.id   AF-A0A964CVF8-F1
#
_cell.length_a   1.000
_cell.length_b   1.000
_cell.length_c   1.000
_cell.angle_alpha   90.00
_cell.angle_beta   90.00
_cell.angle_gamma   90.00
#
_symmetry.space_group_name_H-M   'P 1'
#
loop_
_entity.id
_entity.type
_entity.pdbx_description
1 polymer ?
#
loop_
_entity_poly.entity_id
_entity_poly.type
_entity_poly.pdbx_seq_one_letter_code
_entity_poly.pdbx_strand_id
1 'polypeptide(L)'
;MTIELTKGDRFNLSKEAPDFNKVAIALGWQVSQTAQNYDIDASVFMLGADGRIPDEKYFVFYNNLTSPDGAVRHSGDSATGQIEGDDETVYVDLSLIDAAVEEIVFVVTIHEGQANNQNFSQVRNSFIRLYNLKTGSELVRYNLKEVFLQETALEFGRLYRKNGEWRFQAVGQGYNAGLQSFVDKYHVENAVDKSSNAGGKVDDAEVLRRFCDRVDKQLQEVAAGESVANPVNADNVEVDGDVDSSVQESQEPALTAEEFWRRCRDGERDFTGVNLAGVDLSGKILESPISFSQANLSNANLSNANLVKANLIGANLQESNLSSTNLQQADLIEAKLSSANLTKAKLEYAKLIQANLRQAILSDANFTGANLTGANLSGANLTGANFAAANLTATNLNSANLTSANLNSANLAGADLSKSNLNNASLSATNLTGVELTGVSFMGVDLTNVNLKVANLTGVSFVGANLKRANLRGLDLRGVNLIGVSLVGLTLDSINLSGQNLRWFNLCGTSLSGVNLSEADLTSADLRGANLTMANLEKANLKEANLAGANLTGAKMEGAKLTGAIMPDGRTYKRTRK
;
A
#
# COMPACT_ATOMS: atom_id res chain seq x y z
N MET A 1 27.01 23.28 -23.63
CA MET A 1 27.30 24.35 -22.66
C MET A 1 26.10 24.40 -21.73
N THR A 2 26.32 24.21 -20.44
CA THR A 2 25.28 24.30 -19.41
C THR A 2 25.02 25.76 -19.07
N ILE A 3 23.76 26.15 -18.94
CA ILE A 3 23.38 27.50 -18.52
C ILE A 3 23.12 27.47 -17.01
N GLU A 4 23.93 28.21 -16.24
CA GLU A 4 23.73 28.36 -14.79
C GLU A 4 22.78 29.53 -14.53
N LEU A 5 21.66 29.26 -13.85
CA LEU A 5 20.67 30.28 -13.47
C LEU A 5 20.96 30.86 -12.09
N THR A 6 20.49 32.08 -11.86
CA THR A 6 20.35 32.69 -10.54
C THR A 6 18.88 32.81 -10.17
N LYS A 7 18.63 33.12 -8.88
CA LYS A 7 17.27 33.21 -8.34
C LYS A 7 16.45 34.25 -9.11
N GLY A 8 15.28 33.83 -9.61
CA GLY A 8 14.37 34.68 -10.39
C GLY A 8 14.60 34.63 -11.91
N ASP A 9 15.71 34.05 -12.37
CA ASP A 9 15.99 33.93 -13.80
C ASP A 9 14.98 33.02 -14.50
N ARG A 10 14.74 33.32 -15.77
CA ARG A 10 13.76 32.63 -16.62
C ARG A 10 14.46 32.09 -17.85
N PHE A 11 14.16 30.85 -18.19
CA PHE A 11 14.72 30.12 -19.31
C PHE A 11 13.61 29.67 -20.25
N ASN A 12 13.71 29.93 -21.54
CA ASN A 12 12.68 29.56 -22.51
C ASN A 12 13.01 28.21 -23.16
N LEU A 13 12.36 27.14 -22.69
CA LEU A 13 12.61 25.79 -23.18
C LEU A 13 12.26 25.67 -24.66
N SER A 14 11.12 26.22 -25.07
CA SER A 14 10.63 26.10 -26.45
C SER A 14 11.53 26.80 -27.48
N LYS A 15 12.30 27.82 -27.09
CA LYS A 15 13.19 28.54 -28.01
C LYS A 15 14.62 28.01 -28.02
N GLU A 16 15.14 27.69 -26.85
CA GLU A 16 16.54 27.29 -26.71
C GLU A 16 16.72 25.78 -26.87
N ALA A 17 15.63 25.01 -26.79
CA ALA A 17 15.60 23.57 -26.98
C ALA A 17 14.29 23.12 -27.72
N PRO A 18 14.11 23.46 -29.00
CA PRO A 18 12.86 23.18 -29.73
C PRO A 18 12.53 21.69 -29.91
N ASP A 19 13.56 20.83 -29.93
CA ASP A 19 13.40 19.36 -30.04
C ASP A 19 13.22 18.68 -28.66
N PHE A 20 13.19 19.45 -27.57
CA PHE A 20 13.03 18.93 -26.21
C PHE A 20 11.56 18.89 -25.78
N ASN A 21 10.87 17.84 -26.20
CA ASN A 21 9.53 17.54 -25.68
C ASN A 21 9.60 16.76 -24.37
N LYS A 22 10.72 16.07 -24.09
CA LYS A 22 10.95 15.30 -22.85
C LYS A 22 12.10 15.90 -22.05
N VAL A 23 11.81 16.31 -20.83
CA VAL A 23 12.76 16.97 -19.92
C VAL A 23 12.91 16.11 -18.66
N ALA A 24 14.14 15.89 -18.22
CA ALA A 24 14.40 15.34 -16.89
C ALA A 24 14.84 16.47 -15.97
N ILE A 25 14.16 16.58 -14.83
CA ILE A 25 14.37 17.58 -13.80
C ILE A 25 14.93 16.84 -12.61
N ALA A 26 16.25 16.93 -12.43
CA ALA A 26 16.94 16.32 -11.32
C ALA A 26 17.06 17.31 -10.16
N LEU A 27 16.76 16.83 -8.97
CA LEU A 27 16.94 17.48 -7.69
C LEU A 27 18.05 16.73 -6.96
N GLY A 28 18.98 17.48 -6.38
CA GLY A 28 20.07 16.90 -5.59
C GLY A 28 20.36 17.74 -4.36
N TRP A 29 20.76 17.10 -3.28
CA TRP A 29 21.11 17.70 -1.99
C TRP A 29 22.04 16.80 -1.19
N GLN A 30 22.79 17.38 -0.26
CA GLN A 30 23.69 16.65 0.64
C GLN A 30 23.34 16.95 2.08
N VAL A 31 23.05 15.91 2.85
CA VAL A 31 22.79 16.01 4.29
C VAL A 31 24.09 15.83 5.08
N SER A 32 24.32 16.68 6.09
CA SER A 32 25.48 16.55 6.99
C SER A 32 25.52 15.17 7.67
N GLN A 33 26.72 14.60 7.87
CA GLN A 33 26.90 13.30 8.53
C GLN A 33 26.36 13.23 9.97
N THR A 34 26.14 14.39 10.60
CA THR A 34 25.55 14.52 11.94
C THR A 34 24.01 14.45 11.95
N ALA A 35 23.38 14.49 10.78
CA ALA A 35 21.94 14.56 10.58
C ALA A 35 21.39 13.20 10.09
N GLN A 36 21.57 12.16 10.91
CA GLN A 36 20.93 10.85 10.66
C GLN A 36 19.40 11.01 10.69
N ASN A 37 18.70 10.40 9.74
CA ASN A 37 17.23 10.38 9.58
C ASN A 37 16.59 11.64 8.98
N TYR A 38 17.28 12.36 8.09
CA TYR A 38 16.61 13.33 7.23
C TYR A 38 16.02 12.60 6.04
N ASP A 39 14.70 12.67 5.94
CA ASP A 39 13.93 12.18 4.82
C ASP A 39 13.41 13.41 4.05
N ILE A 40 13.83 13.55 2.80
CA ILE A 40 13.61 14.76 2.00
C ILE A 40 12.89 14.31 0.74
N ASP A 41 11.66 14.77 0.58
CA ASP A 41 10.77 14.40 -0.51
C ASP A 41 10.66 15.53 -1.52
N ALA A 42 10.74 15.23 -2.82
CA ALA A 42 10.24 16.12 -3.87
C ALA A 42 8.77 15.84 -4.21
N SER A 43 8.07 16.92 -4.49
CA SER A 43 6.65 16.99 -4.78
C SER A 43 6.40 17.95 -5.93
N VAL A 44 5.44 17.60 -6.78
CA VAL A 44 5.16 18.31 -8.03
C VAL A 44 3.68 18.64 -8.10
N PHE A 45 3.37 19.93 -8.22
CA PHE A 45 2.00 20.42 -8.34
C PHE A 45 1.74 20.89 -9.77
N MET A 46 0.84 20.23 -10.49
CA MET A 46 0.40 20.67 -11.82
C MET A 46 -0.85 21.55 -11.69
N LEU A 47 -0.70 22.84 -11.95
CA LEU A 47 -1.68 23.88 -11.71
C LEU A 47 -2.33 24.34 -13.02
N GLY A 48 -3.63 24.60 -12.98
CA GLY A 48 -4.36 25.26 -14.04
C GLY A 48 -4.26 26.79 -14.01
N ALA A 49 -5.00 27.44 -14.89
CA ALA A 49 -4.98 28.90 -15.06
C ALA A 49 -5.38 29.70 -13.81
N ASP A 50 -6.11 29.08 -12.88
CA ASP A 50 -6.50 29.66 -11.60
C ASP A 50 -5.42 29.51 -10.50
N GLY A 51 -4.27 28.92 -10.84
CA GLY A 51 -3.15 28.65 -9.94
C GLY A 51 -3.41 27.49 -8.99
N ARG A 52 -4.34 26.57 -9.32
CA ARG A 52 -4.75 25.45 -8.48
C ARG A 52 -4.68 24.12 -9.23
N ILE A 53 -4.58 23.01 -8.50
CA ILE A 53 -4.60 21.67 -9.11
C ILE A 53 -6.00 21.39 -9.71
N PRO A 54 -6.11 21.04 -11.01
CA PRO A 54 -7.41 20.80 -11.64
C PRO A 54 -8.15 19.57 -11.08
N ASP A 55 -7.39 18.53 -10.71
CA ASP A 55 -7.84 17.30 -10.08
C ASP A 55 -6.79 16.88 -9.05
N GLU A 56 -7.19 16.15 -8.02
CA GLU A 56 -6.28 15.68 -6.98
C GLU A 56 -5.11 14.87 -7.58
N LYS A 57 -5.36 14.08 -8.62
CA LYS A 57 -4.33 13.25 -9.27
C LYS A 57 -3.22 14.05 -9.97
N TYR A 58 -3.42 15.34 -10.24
CA TYR A 58 -2.40 16.26 -10.78
C TYR A 58 -1.37 16.72 -9.74
N PHE A 59 -1.50 16.25 -8.49
CA PHE A 59 -0.45 16.31 -7.48
C PHE A 59 0.41 15.04 -7.53
N VAL A 60 1.65 15.16 -8.00
CA VAL A 60 2.59 14.05 -8.22
C VAL A 60 3.68 14.07 -7.14
N PHE A 61 3.86 12.95 -6.45
CA PHE A 61 4.82 12.80 -5.34
C PHE A 61 5.17 11.31 -5.17
N TYR A 62 5.98 10.92 -4.18
CA TYR A 62 6.48 9.54 -4.04
C TYR A 62 5.39 8.45 -3.98
N ASN A 63 4.17 8.74 -3.48
CA ASN A 63 3.05 7.79 -3.44
C ASN A 63 2.07 7.93 -4.62
N ASN A 64 2.20 8.99 -5.43
CA ASN A 64 1.49 9.18 -6.69
C ASN A 64 2.50 9.56 -7.78
N LEU A 65 3.22 8.56 -8.30
CA LEU A 65 4.41 8.77 -9.14
C LEU A 65 4.09 9.30 -10.55
N THR A 66 2.83 9.36 -10.96
CA THR A 66 2.45 9.76 -12.33
C THR A 66 1.20 10.63 -12.33
N SER A 67 1.22 11.67 -13.15
CA SER A 67 0.05 12.48 -13.48
C SER A 67 -0.95 11.72 -14.38
N PRO A 68 -2.25 12.08 -14.38
CA PRO A 68 -3.31 11.40 -15.14
C PRO A 68 -3.10 11.42 -16.66
N ASP A 69 -2.50 12.49 -17.16
CA ASP A 69 -2.19 12.69 -18.57
C ASP A 69 -0.89 11.97 -18.99
N GLY A 70 -0.20 11.35 -18.03
CA GLY A 70 1.08 10.67 -18.24
C GLY A 70 2.24 11.61 -18.53
N ALA A 71 2.05 12.93 -18.40
CA ALA A 71 3.03 13.93 -18.77
C ALA A 71 4.17 14.03 -17.75
N VAL A 72 3.84 14.01 -16.46
CA VAL A 72 4.79 14.06 -15.35
C VAL A 72 4.91 12.69 -14.69
N ARG A 73 6.16 12.23 -14.49
CA ARG A 73 6.51 11.00 -13.75
C ARG A 73 7.67 11.23 -12.78
N HIS A 74 7.49 10.90 -11.51
CA HIS A 74 8.51 10.90 -10.47
C HIS A 74 9.38 9.62 -10.52
N SER A 75 10.67 9.69 -10.21
CA SER A 75 11.58 8.53 -10.20
C SER A 75 11.38 7.57 -9.02
N GLY A 76 10.68 8.01 -7.98
CA GLY A 76 10.59 7.34 -6.68
C GLY A 76 11.39 8.10 -5.60
N ASP A 77 11.15 7.73 -4.33
CA ASP A 77 11.80 8.28 -3.14
C ASP A 77 13.23 7.71 -2.98
N SER A 78 14.17 8.58 -2.61
CA SER A 78 15.53 8.23 -2.21
C SER A 78 15.76 8.55 -0.73
N ALA A 79 15.42 7.61 0.15
CA ALA A 79 15.56 7.72 1.61
C ALA A 79 17.00 7.90 2.15
N THR A 80 18.01 8.06 1.29
CA THR A 80 19.39 8.36 1.70
C THR A 80 20.04 9.30 0.69
N GLY A 81 20.18 10.58 1.06
CA GLY A 81 20.95 11.56 0.28
C GLY A 81 22.40 11.11 0.09
N GLN A 82 22.68 10.46 -1.04
CA GLN A 82 23.99 9.87 -1.30
C GLN A 82 25.03 10.96 -1.57
N ILE A 83 26.29 10.62 -1.36
CA ILE A 83 27.39 11.59 -1.22
C ILE A 83 27.68 12.35 -2.54
N GLU A 84 27.22 11.89 -3.71
CA GLU A 84 27.26 12.62 -4.99
C GLU A 84 26.17 12.12 -5.96
N GLY A 85 25.35 13.02 -6.53
CA GLY A 85 24.41 12.66 -7.61
C GLY A 85 23.13 13.50 -7.67
N ASP A 86 22.20 13.05 -8.51
CA ASP A 86 20.79 13.45 -8.47
C ASP A 86 20.09 12.52 -7.49
N ASP A 87 19.47 13.05 -6.44
CA ASP A 87 18.75 12.24 -5.44
C ASP A 87 17.39 11.81 -5.98
N GLU A 88 16.66 12.77 -6.57
CA GLU A 88 15.35 12.52 -7.17
C GLU A 88 15.24 13.14 -8.55
N THR A 89 14.53 12.49 -9.47
CA THR A 89 14.33 12.97 -10.84
C THR A 89 12.87 12.93 -11.23
N VAL A 90 12.36 14.07 -11.68
CA VAL A 90 11.04 14.21 -12.28
C VAL A 90 11.17 14.25 -13.80
N TYR A 91 10.52 13.31 -14.48
CA TYR A 91 10.42 13.27 -15.93
C TYR A 91 9.17 14.00 -16.38
N VAL A 92 9.30 14.93 -17.32
CA VAL A 92 8.20 15.71 -17.86
C VAL A 92 8.19 15.60 -19.39
N ASP A 93 7.11 15.07 -19.95
CA ASP A 93 6.78 15.12 -21.37
C ASP A 93 5.83 16.29 -21.65
N LEU A 94 6.39 17.39 -22.13
CA LEU A 94 5.68 18.63 -22.43
C LEU A 94 4.61 18.46 -23.53
N SER A 95 4.66 17.38 -24.32
CA SER A 95 3.69 17.11 -25.38
C SER A 95 2.42 16.41 -24.90
N LEU A 96 2.48 15.78 -23.72
CA LEU A 96 1.36 15.06 -23.12
C LEU A 96 0.60 15.89 -22.07
N ILE A 97 1.13 17.06 -21.69
CA ILE A 97 0.51 17.91 -20.66
C ILE A 97 -0.90 18.31 -21.10
N ASP A 98 -1.88 18.01 -20.26
CA ASP A 98 -3.28 18.38 -20.47
C ASP A 98 -3.41 19.91 -20.67
N ALA A 99 -4.29 20.32 -21.58
CA ALA A 99 -4.52 21.73 -21.87
C ALA A 99 -5.03 22.54 -20.66
N ALA A 100 -5.61 21.87 -19.65
CA ALA A 100 -6.04 22.46 -18.39
C ALA A 100 -4.86 22.89 -17.49
N VAL A 101 -3.64 22.40 -17.72
CA VAL A 101 -2.46 22.70 -16.92
C VAL A 101 -1.64 23.82 -17.58
N GLU A 102 -1.40 24.90 -16.83
CA GLU A 102 -0.63 26.05 -17.28
C GLU A 102 0.72 26.19 -16.54
N GLU A 103 0.85 25.57 -15.37
CA GLU A 103 2.03 25.68 -14.51
C GLU A 103 2.34 24.35 -13.81
N ILE A 104 3.62 24.06 -13.59
CA ILE A 104 4.12 22.90 -12.85
C ILE A 104 5.14 23.41 -11.83
N VAL A 105 4.86 23.23 -10.55
CA VAL A 105 5.69 23.75 -9.45
C VAL A 105 6.44 22.59 -8.77
N PHE A 106 7.74 22.76 -8.58
CA PHE A 106 8.62 21.77 -7.93
C PHE A 106 8.93 22.21 -6.50
N VAL A 107 8.43 21.46 -5.53
CA VAL A 107 8.55 21.70 -4.10
C VAL A 107 9.31 20.55 -3.46
N VAL A 108 10.20 20.84 -2.52
CA VAL A 108 10.94 19.85 -1.74
C VAL A 108 10.66 20.10 -0.26
N THR A 109 10.34 19.05 0.49
CA THR A 109 9.96 19.12 1.90
C THR A 109 10.74 18.11 2.73
N ILE A 110 11.00 18.43 3.99
CA ILE A 110 11.56 17.45 4.94
C ILE A 110 10.38 16.71 5.58
N HIS A 111 10.31 15.39 5.42
CA HIS A 111 9.27 14.55 6.01
C HIS A 111 9.26 14.69 7.54
N GLU A 112 8.10 15.01 8.10
CA GLU A 112 7.94 15.31 9.54
C GLU A 112 8.92 16.35 10.09
N GLY A 113 9.50 17.22 9.25
CA GLY A 113 10.62 18.08 9.65
C GLY A 113 10.29 18.98 10.84
N GLN A 114 9.05 19.48 10.92
CA GLN A 114 8.58 20.26 12.07
C GLN A 114 8.43 19.44 13.35
N ALA A 115 7.97 18.19 13.26
CA ALA A 115 7.81 17.30 14.42
C ALA A 115 9.18 16.83 14.95
N ASN A 116 10.14 16.65 14.04
CA ASN A 116 11.49 16.16 14.33
C ASN A 116 12.51 17.31 14.58
N ASN A 117 12.07 18.57 14.64
CA ASN A 117 12.93 19.77 14.76
C ASN A 117 14.06 19.84 13.72
N GLN A 118 13.78 19.37 12.51
CA GLN A 118 14.67 19.39 11.36
C GLN A 118 14.39 20.61 10.49
N ASN A 119 15.41 21.07 9.76
CA ASN A 119 15.31 22.20 8.82
C ASN A 119 16.42 22.10 7.78
N PHE A 120 16.32 22.87 6.71
CA PHE A 120 17.30 22.86 5.62
C PHE A 120 18.69 23.43 6.01
N SER A 121 18.93 23.78 7.29
CA SER A 121 20.24 24.25 7.76
C SER A 121 21.30 23.16 7.78
N GLN A 122 20.89 21.88 7.76
CA GLN A 122 21.79 20.73 7.69
C GLN A 122 21.99 20.21 6.26
N VAL A 123 21.30 20.81 5.29
CA VAL A 123 21.33 20.43 3.88
C VAL A 123 22.26 21.39 3.12
N ARG A 124 23.13 20.86 2.28
CA ARG A 124 24.15 21.58 1.51
C ARG A 124 24.14 21.12 0.06
N ASN A 125 24.78 21.90 -0.81
CA ASN A 125 24.95 21.58 -2.22
C ASN A 125 23.63 21.22 -2.91
N SER A 126 22.54 21.90 -2.52
CA SER A 126 21.23 21.69 -3.11
C SER A 126 21.13 22.33 -4.49
N PHE A 127 20.63 21.60 -5.47
CA PHE A 127 20.43 22.11 -6.82
C PHE A 127 19.20 21.49 -7.50
N ILE A 128 18.67 22.22 -8.49
CA ILE A 128 17.76 21.69 -9.50
C ILE A 128 18.42 21.85 -10.86
N ARG A 129 18.37 20.81 -11.68
CA ARG A 129 18.91 20.84 -13.04
C ARG A 129 17.97 20.21 -14.04
N LEU A 130 18.01 20.70 -15.27
CA LEU A 130 17.25 20.21 -16.40
C LEU A 130 18.24 19.61 -17.40
N TYR A 131 18.03 18.37 -17.82
CA TYR A 131 18.90 17.70 -18.79
C TYR A 131 18.11 16.86 -19.81
N ASN A 132 18.77 16.55 -20.93
CA ASN A 132 18.22 15.68 -21.96
C ASN A 132 18.37 14.21 -21.57
N LEU A 133 17.28 13.45 -21.59
CA LEU A 133 17.32 12.01 -21.33
C LEU A 133 18.08 11.19 -22.38
N LYS A 134 18.06 11.60 -23.64
CA LYS A 134 18.70 10.88 -24.76
C LYS A 134 20.19 11.15 -24.83
N THR A 135 20.63 12.37 -24.55
CA THR A 135 22.04 12.78 -24.73
C THR A 135 22.79 12.98 -23.41
N GLY A 136 22.09 12.95 -22.27
CA GLY A 136 22.67 13.28 -20.96
C GLY A 136 23.16 14.72 -20.83
N SER A 137 22.88 15.57 -21.83
CA SER A 137 23.37 16.94 -21.87
C SER A 137 22.55 17.83 -20.96
N GLU A 138 23.20 18.43 -19.96
CA GLU A 138 22.61 19.40 -19.04
C GLU A 138 22.31 20.71 -19.78
N LEU A 139 21.05 21.12 -19.77
CA LEU A 139 20.61 22.38 -20.36
C LEU A 139 20.79 23.51 -19.36
N VAL A 140 20.24 23.31 -18.16
CA VAL A 140 20.11 24.34 -17.14
C VAL A 140 20.42 23.77 -15.78
N ARG A 141 21.10 24.54 -14.95
CA ARG A 141 21.31 24.23 -13.53
C ARG A 141 21.09 25.46 -12.68
N TYR A 142 20.35 25.29 -11.59
CA TYR A 142 20.20 26.29 -10.54
C TYR A 142 20.70 25.71 -9.23
N ASN A 143 21.80 26.29 -8.73
CA ASN A 143 22.36 25.93 -7.43
C ASN A 143 21.74 26.84 -6.35
N LEU A 144 21.17 26.26 -5.30
CA LEU A 144 20.63 27.02 -4.16
C LEU A 144 21.82 27.48 -3.31
N LYS A 145 22.17 28.76 -3.45
CA LYS A 145 23.26 29.40 -2.69
C LYS A 145 22.81 29.94 -1.34
N GLU A 146 21.49 30.06 -1.13
CA GLU A 146 20.89 30.54 0.11
C GLU A 146 20.93 29.46 1.19
N VAL A 147 21.20 29.87 2.44
CA VAL A 147 21.18 28.98 3.59
C VAL A 147 19.84 29.18 4.31
N PHE A 148 19.06 28.11 4.37
CA PHE A 148 17.74 28.09 5.00
C PHE A 148 17.88 27.63 6.45
N LEU A 149 17.78 28.57 7.38
CA LEU A 149 18.09 28.31 8.80
C LEU A 149 16.90 27.78 9.58
N GLN A 150 15.67 28.05 9.12
CA GLN A 150 14.44 27.73 9.84
C GLN A 150 13.39 27.04 8.97
N GLU A 151 13.60 27.02 7.65
CA GLU A 151 12.63 26.54 6.69
C GLU A 151 12.66 25.01 6.60
N THR A 152 11.46 24.45 6.45
CA THR A 152 11.20 23.00 6.35
C THR A 152 10.69 22.59 4.97
N ALA A 153 10.42 23.57 4.10
CA ALA A 153 10.01 23.38 2.72
C ALA A 153 10.66 24.41 1.78
N LEU A 154 10.95 24.00 0.55
CA LEU A 154 11.59 24.79 -0.49
C LEU A 154 10.89 24.65 -1.83
N GLU A 155 10.57 25.78 -2.45
CA GLU A 155 10.17 25.81 -3.86
C GLU A 155 11.41 26.05 -4.73
N PHE A 156 11.87 25.01 -5.43
CA PHE A 156 13.10 25.07 -6.23
C PHE A 156 12.89 25.85 -7.53
N GLY A 157 11.78 25.59 -8.22
CA GLY A 157 11.48 26.20 -9.50
C GLY A 157 10.09 25.85 -10.00
N ARG A 158 9.74 26.42 -11.14
CA ARG A 158 8.45 26.20 -11.80
C ARG A 158 8.60 26.20 -13.31
N LEU A 159 7.88 25.31 -13.99
CA LEU A 159 7.61 25.39 -15.41
C LEU A 159 6.27 26.08 -15.61
N TYR A 160 6.21 27.07 -16.49
CA TYR A 160 4.96 27.75 -16.79
C TYR A 160 4.83 28.01 -18.27
N ARG A 161 3.60 27.99 -18.75
CA ARG A 161 3.25 28.27 -20.14
C ARG A 161 2.94 29.75 -20.30
N LYS A 162 3.55 30.41 -21.30
CA LYS A 162 3.19 31.78 -21.65
C LYS A 162 3.38 32.05 -23.14
N ASN A 163 2.29 32.47 -23.79
CA ASN A 163 2.18 32.60 -25.25
C ASN A 163 2.39 31.26 -25.98
N GLY A 164 1.87 30.16 -25.42
CA GLY A 164 1.99 28.81 -26.01
C GLY A 164 3.34 28.11 -25.78
N GLU A 165 4.37 28.84 -25.33
CA GLU A 165 5.72 28.32 -25.06
C GLU A 165 5.92 27.99 -23.57
N TRP A 166 6.63 26.89 -23.31
CA TRP A 166 7.03 26.47 -21.96
C TRP A 166 8.32 27.18 -21.54
N ARG A 167 8.33 27.71 -20.31
CA ARG A 167 9.48 28.39 -19.71
C ARG A 167 9.72 27.85 -18.31
N PHE A 168 10.99 27.74 -17.94
CA PHE A 168 11.41 27.43 -16.58
C PHE A 168 11.78 28.71 -15.84
N GLN A 169 11.45 28.80 -14.57
CA GLN A 169 11.87 29.86 -13.68
C GLN A 169 12.53 29.26 -12.44
N ALA A 170 13.74 29.74 -12.13
CA ALA A 170 14.41 29.44 -10.87
C ALA A 170 13.75 30.28 -9.75
N VAL A 171 13.24 29.63 -8.71
CA VAL A 171 12.49 30.32 -7.64
C VAL A 171 13.29 30.39 -6.34
N GLY A 172 13.75 29.24 -5.84
CA GLY A 172 14.58 29.16 -4.62
C GLY A 172 13.98 29.88 -3.42
N GLN A 173 12.71 29.62 -3.09
CA GLN A 173 12.01 30.25 -1.98
C GLN A 173 11.74 29.25 -0.85
N GLY A 174 12.15 29.60 0.37
CA GLY A 174 11.92 28.79 1.56
C GLY A 174 10.67 29.19 2.35
N TYR A 175 10.08 28.20 3.00
CA TYR A 175 8.87 28.32 3.80
C TYR A 175 9.04 27.57 5.13
N ASN A 176 8.59 28.18 6.23
CA ASN A 176 8.50 27.52 7.53
C ASN A 176 7.14 26.82 7.68
N ALA A 177 6.92 25.82 6.81
CA ALA A 177 5.66 25.11 6.69
C ALA A 177 5.91 23.67 6.19
N GLY A 178 5.01 22.74 6.51
CA GLY A 178 5.01 21.37 5.99
C GLY A 178 4.35 21.27 4.61
N LEU A 179 4.29 20.06 4.06
CA LEU A 179 3.68 19.80 2.75
C LEU A 179 2.21 20.24 2.73
N GLN A 180 1.50 20.10 3.85
CA GLN A 180 0.10 20.51 4.00
C GLN A 180 -0.16 21.97 3.59
N SER A 181 0.75 22.89 3.88
CA SER A 181 0.53 24.31 3.53
C SER A 181 0.60 24.58 2.02
N PHE A 182 1.31 23.74 1.26
CA PHE A 182 1.31 23.82 -0.20
C PHE A 182 0.05 23.17 -0.78
N VAL A 183 -0.42 22.07 -0.18
CA VAL A 183 -1.71 21.47 -0.52
C VAL A 183 -2.83 22.48 -0.29
N ASP A 184 -2.91 23.11 0.88
CA ASP A 184 -3.91 24.15 1.19
C ASP A 184 -3.83 25.38 0.27
N LYS A 185 -2.63 25.69 -0.22
CA LYS A 185 -2.40 26.82 -1.13
C LYS A 185 -2.87 26.52 -2.55
N TYR A 186 -2.65 25.30 -3.03
CA TYR A 186 -2.89 24.90 -4.41
C TYR A 186 -4.16 24.06 -4.61
N HIS A 187 -4.88 23.70 -3.54
CA HIS A 187 -6.14 22.96 -3.56
C HIS A 187 -7.22 23.68 -2.73
N VAL A 188 -8.50 23.61 -3.15
CA VAL A 188 -9.63 24.18 -2.39
C VAL A 188 -10.56 23.08 -1.90
N GLU A 189 -10.70 22.97 -0.58
CA GLU A 189 -11.76 22.18 0.05
C GLU A 189 -13.15 22.78 -0.28
N ASN A 190 -14.04 21.95 -0.85
CA ASN A 190 -15.46 22.31 -0.95
C ASN A 190 -16.07 22.40 0.46
N ALA A 191 -16.79 23.49 0.73
CA ALA A 191 -17.21 23.95 2.06
C ALA A 191 -18.32 23.14 2.78
N VAL A 192 -18.39 21.81 2.59
CA VAL A 192 -19.38 20.95 3.27
C VAL A 192 -18.84 20.36 4.59
N ASP A 193 -17.51 20.28 4.78
CA ASP A 193 -16.90 19.63 5.96
C ASP A 193 -16.17 20.58 6.93
N LYS A 194 -16.47 21.89 6.93
CA LYS A 194 -15.82 22.85 7.85
C LYS A 194 -16.40 22.92 9.26
N SER A 195 -17.18 21.94 9.71
CA SER A 195 -17.73 21.92 11.09
C SER A 195 -17.18 20.82 12.00
N SER A 196 -15.91 20.46 11.93
CA SER A 196 -15.24 19.75 13.05
C SER A 196 -13.72 19.72 12.92
N ASN A 197 -13.05 20.86 13.12
CA ASN A 197 -11.74 20.99 13.80
C ASN A 197 -11.09 22.32 13.41
N ALA A 198 -11.46 23.40 14.11
CA ALA A 198 -10.59 24.55 14.22
C ALA A 198 -9.58 24.27 15.35
N GLY A 199 -8.31 24.04 15.00
CA GLY A 199 -7.19 24.20 15.94
C GLY A 199 -6.29 22.98 16.25
N GLY A 200 -6.32 21.91 15.46
CA GLY A 200 -5.39 20.77 15.63
C GLY A 200 -4.30 20.78 14.54
N LYS A 201 -3.03 20.65 14.93
CA LYS A 201 -1.93 20.37 14.00
C LYS A 201 -2.25 19.08 13.24
N VAL A 202 -2.43 19.18 11.93
CA VAL A 202 -2.67 18.03 11.05
C VAL A 202 -1.31 17.52 10.59
N ASP A 203 -1.08 16.24 10.78
CA ASP A 203 0.12 15.51 10.35
C ASP A 203 0.15 15.42 8.81
N ASP A 204 1.31 15.64 8.19
CA ASP A 204 1.51 15.54 6.74
C ASP A 204 1.10 14.14 6.22
N ALA A 205 1.26 13.10 7.05
CA ALA A 205 0.77 11.74 6.75
C ALA A 205 -0.77 11.64 6.72
N GLU A 206 -1.49 12.38 7.56
CA GLU A 206 -2.95 12.38 7.58
C GLU A 206 -3.55 13.13 6.39
N VAL A 207 -2.85 14.17 5.93
CA VAL A 207 -3.19 14.92 4.71
C VAL A 207 -3.09 14.03 3.49
N LEU A 208 -1.93 13.38 3.33
CA LEU A 208 -1.66 12.47 2.23
C LEU A 208 -2.65 11.31 2.24
N ARG A 209 -2.96 10.77 3.43
CA ARG A 209 -3.98 9.73 3.60
C ARG A 209 -5.37 10.20 3.17
N ARG A 210 -5.81 11.40 3.57
CA ARG A 210 -7.13 11.95 3.18
C ARG A 210 -7.25 12.18 1.67
N PHE A 211 -6.14 12.52 1.01
CA PHE A 211 -6.08 12.73 -0.43
C PHE A 211 -6.12 11.39 -1.18
N CYS A 212 -5.32 10.40 -0.74
CA CYS A 212 -5.40 9.02 -1.23
C CYS A 212 -6.82 8.43 -1.06
N ASP A 213 -7.41 8.58 0.13
CA ASP A 213 -8.77 8.09 0.44
C ASP A 213 -9.84 8.71 -0.50
N ARG A 214 -9.66 9.95 -0.96
CA ARG A 214 -10.60 10.63 -1.88
C ARG A 214 -10.37 10.29 -3.35
N VAL A 215 -9.12 10.19 -3.78
CA VAL A 215 -8.77 9.69 -5.12
C VAL A 215 -9.32 8.27 -5.30
N ASP A 216 -9.19 7.42 -4.29
CA ASP A 216 -9.73 6.06 -4.28
C ASP A 216 -11.26 6.06 -4.33
N LYS A 217 -11.93 6.97 -3.61
CA LYS A 217 -13.38 7.11 -3.64
C LYS A 217 -13.91 7.56 -5.00
N GLN A 218 -13.24 8.51 -5.67
CA GLN A 218 -13.61 8.93 -7.02
C GLN A 218 -13.42 7.82 -8.07
N LEU A 219 -12.39 6.99 -7.91
CA LEU A 219 -12.17 5.81 -8.75
C LEU A 219 -13.27 4.75 -8.55
N GLN A 220 -13.80 4.61 -7.32
CA GLN A 220 -14.92 3.70 -7.03
C GLN A 220 -16.27 4.21 -7.54
N GLU A 221 -16.53 5.52 -7.52
CA GLU A 221 -17.79 6.11 -8.02
C GLU A 221 -17.93 6.02 -9.55
N VAL A 222 -16.81 6.07 -10.31
CA VAL A 222 -16.81 5.82 -11.75
C VAL A 222 -17.09 4.33 -12.07
N ALA A 223 -16.60 3.41 -11.24
CA ALA A 223 -16.86 1.97 -11.37
C ALA A 223 -18.32 1.57 -11.00
N ALA A 224 -18.98 2.33 -10.12
CA ALA A 224 -20.38 2.08 -9.73
C ALA A 224 -21.41 2.52 -10.78
N GLY A 225 -21.00 3.29 -11.81
CA GLY A 225 -21.87 3.76 -12.88
C GLY A 225 -22.22 2.71 -13.95
N GLU A 226 -21.48 1.61 -14.02
CA GLU A 226 -21.69 0.53 -15.00
C GLU A 226 -21.93 -0.81 -14.31
N SER A 227 -23.09 -1.00 -13.67
CA SER A 227 -23.62 -2.35 -13.34
C SER A 227 -24.99 -2.23 -12.66
N VAL A 228 -26.06 -2.22 -13.45
CA VAL A 228 -27.39 -2.62 -12.96
C VAL A 228 -27.75 -3.95 -13.61
N ALA A 229 -27.43 -5.05 -12.93
CA ALA A 229 -28.10 -6.33 -13.08
C ALA A 229 -28.17 -7.04 -11.73
N ASN A 230 -29.39 -7.35 -11.31
CA ASN A 230 -29.77 -7.90 -10.00
C ASN A 230 -29.12 -9.26 -9.67
N PRO A 231 -28.99 -9.61 -8.38
CA PRO A 231 -28.41 -10.87 -7.93
C PRO A 231 -29.42 -12.02 -8.05
N VAL A 232 -28.98 -13.17 -8.57
CA VAL A 232 -29.74 -14.43 -8.51
C VAL A 232 -29.05 -15.37 -7.53
N ASN A 233 -29.87 -15.90 -6.62
CA ASN A 233 -29.57 -16.82 -5.53
C ASN A 233 -28.54 -17.91 -5.86
N ALA A 234 -27.60 -18.08 -4.93
CA ALA A 234 -26.83 -19.30 -4.78
C ALA A 234 -27.70 -20.36 -4.10
N ASP A 235 -28.03 -21.42 -4.84
CA ASP A 235 -28.29 -22.75 -4.27
C ASP A 235 -28.08 -23.81 -5.36
N ASN A 236 -27.23 -24.79 -5.04
CA ASN A 236 -26.96 -26.05 -5.74
C ASN A 236 -26.30 -25.99 -7.13
N VAL A 237 -25.00 -26.34 -7.23
CA VAL A 237 -24.48 -27.40 -8.12
C VAL A 237 -23.16 -27.93 -7.53
N GLU A 238 -23.12 -29.24 -7.30
CA GLU A 238 -21.91 -30.06 -7.13
C GLU A 238 -21.21 -30.27 -8.49
N VAL A 239 -19.88 -30.21 -8.46
CA VAL A 239 -18.90 -31.02 -9.23
C VAL A 239 -18.86 -30.90 -10.77
N ASP A 240 -17.61 -30.82 -11.24
CA ASP A 240 -17.08 -31.03 -12.60
C ASP A 240 -17.24 -29.94 -13.67
N GLY A 241 -16.10 -29.64 -14.29
CA GLY A 241 -16.01 -28.90 -15.54
C GLY A 241 -14.77 -28.02 -15.61
N ASP A 242 -13.59 -28.62 -15.80
CA ASP A 242 -12.51 -27.96 -16.53
C ASP A 242 -13.10 -27.44 -17.85
N VAL A 243 -13.30 -26.13 -17.93
CA VAL A 243 -13.64 -25.49 -19.21
C VAL A 243 -12.34 -25.41 -20.00
N ASP A 244 -12.19 -26.43 -20.84
CA ASP A 244 -11.41 -26.40 -22.07
C ASP A 244 -11.53 -25.03 -22.74
N SER A 245 -10.49 -24.20 -22.57
CA SER A 245 -10.27 -23.04 -23.41
C SER A 245 -9.46 -23.49 -24.62
N SER A 246 -10.10 -24.25 -25.50
CA SER A 246 -9.68 -24.44 -26.89
C SER A 246 -9.87 -23.12 -27.65
N VAL A 247 -9.08 -22.12 -27.30
CA VAL A 247 -8.77 -21.01 -28.19
C VAL A 247 -7.76 -21.57 -29.18
N GLN A 248 -8.18 -21.77 -30.42
CA GLN A 248 -7.26 -21.97 -31.53
C GLN A 248 -6.42 -20.69 -31.68
N GLU A 249 -5.33 -20.59 -30.92
CA GLU A 249 -4.26 -19.64 -31.19
C GLU A 249 -3.70 -19.97 -32.56
N SER A 250 -3.85 -19.04 -33.50
CA SER A 250 -3.10 -19.03 -34.75
C SER A 250 -1.61 -19.15 -34.42
N GLN A 251 -1.07 -20.36 -34.57
CA GLN A 251 0.31 -20.67 -34.21
C GLN A 251 1.27 -19.97 -35.19
N GLU A 252 1.69 -18.75 -34.84
CA GLU A 252 3.00 -18.30 -35.28
C GLU A 252 4.04 -19.30 -34.75
N PRO A 253 4.98 -19.78 -35.58
CA PRO A 253 5.97 -20.76 -35.16
C PRO A 253 6.78 -20.22 -33.99
N ALA A 254 6.94 -21.03 -32.95
CA ALA A 254 7.72 -20.66 -31.77
C ALA A 254 9.15 -20.27 -32.17
N LEU A 255 9.58 -19.10 -31.73
CA LEU A 255 10.93 -18.60 -31.94
C LEU A 255 11.90 -19.46 -31.14
N THR A 256 12.94 -20.00 -31.80
CA THR A 256 13.97 -20.78 -31.10
C THR A 256 14.79 -19.87 -30.20
N ALA A 257 15.39 -20.43 -29.14
CA ALA A 257 16.30 -19.70 -28.27
C ALA A 257 17.46 -19.07 -29.06
N GLU A 258 18.02 -19.77 -30.05
CA GLU A 258 19.12 -19.28 -30.88
C GLU A 258 18.75 -18.03 -31.67
N GLU A 259 17.57 -18.03 -32.28
CA GLU A 259 17.04 -16.91 -33.05
C GLU A 259 16.70 -15.72 -32.14
N PHE A 260 16.08 -15.98 -30.98
CA PHE A 260 15.87 -14.97 -29.95
C PHE A 260 17.18 -14.28 -29.55
N TRP A 261 18.23 -15.05 -29.25
CA TRP A 261 19.52 -14.49 -28.87
C TRP A 261 20.23 -13.79 -30.02
N ARG A 262 20.01 -14.21 -31.27
CA ARG A 262 20.52 -13.50 -32.45
C ARG A 262 19.89 -12.11 -32.54
N ARG A 263 18.57 -12.01 -32.44
CA ARG A 263 17.84 -10.73 -32.43
C ARG A 263 18.26 -9.82 -31.29
N CYS A 264 18.44 -10.38 -30.08
CA CYS A 264 18.98 -9.64 -28.94
C CYS A 264 20.39 -9.10 -29.22
N ARG A 265 21.29 -9.88 -29.85
CA ARG A 265 22.63 -9.40 -30.23
C ARG A 265 22.57 -8.32 -31.32
N ASP A 266 21.56 -8.38 -32.17
CA ASP A 266 21.30 -7.38 -33.21
C ASP A 266 20.62 -6.11 -32.66
N GLY A 267 20.37 -6.05 -31.35
CA GLY A 267 19.82 -4.87 -30.65
C GLY A 267 18.30 -4.87 -30.49
N GLU A 268 17.60 -5.91 -30.94
CA GLU A 268 16.15 -6.06 -30.74
C GLU A 268 15.87 -6.25 -29.25
N ARG A 269 14.97 -5.44 -28.70
CA ARG A 269 14.52 -5.51 -27.29
C ARG A 269 13.00 -5.58 -27.18
N ASP A 270 12.29 -5.55 -28.30
CA ASP A 270 10.84 -5.61 -28.37
C ASP A 270 10.40 -6.94 -28.96
N PHE A 271 9.94 -7.83 -28.09
CA PHE A 271 9.38 -9.13 -28.43
C PHE A 271 7.87 -9.16 -28.14
N THR A 272 7.20 -8.03 -28.34
CA THR A 272 5.76 -7.93 -28.13
C THR A 272 5.01 -8.93 -29.00
N GLY A 273 4.14 -9.74 -28.40
CA GLY A 273 3.32 -10.75 -29.09
C GLY A 273 4.10 -11.96 -29.61
N VAL A 274 5.42 -12.04 -29.41
CA VAL A 274 6.23 -13.13 -29.97
C VAL A 274 5.93 -14.45 -29.26
N ASN A 275 5.85 -15.54 -30.03
CA ASN A 275 5.75 -16.88 -29.49
C ASN A 275 7.12 -17.42 -29.08
N LEU A 276 7.34 -17.55 -27.77
CA LEU A 276 8.53 -18.07 -27.10
C LEU A 276 8.17 -19.28 -26.20
N ALA A 277 7.08 -19.99 -26.51
CA ALA A 277 6.64 -21.10 -25.67
C ALA A 277 7.72 -22.18 -25.54
N GLY A 278 7.98 -22.63 -24.31
CA GLY A 278 8.97 -23.67 -24.01
C GLY A 278 10.43 -23.28 -24.17
N VAL A 279 10.74 -22.01 -24.45
CA VAL A 279 12.13 -21.55 -24.65
C VAL A 279 12.93 -21.64 -23.34
N ASP A 280 14.22 -21.96 -23.44
CA ASP A 280 15.14 -21.90 -22.29
C ASP A 280 15.97 -20.60 -22.33
N LEU A 281 15.69 -19.73 -21.36
CA LEU A 281 16.34 -18.46 -21.10
C LEU A 281 16.97 -18.43 -19.70
N SER A 282 17.16 -19.60 -19.07
CA SER A 282 17.62 -19.70 -17.68
C SER A 282 19.03 -19.18 -17.46
N GLY A 283 19.23 -18.49 -16.32
CA GLY A 283 20.51 -17.92 -15.90
C GLY A 283 21.03 -16.79 -16.78
N LYS A 284 20.22 -16.26 -17.71
CA LYS A 284 20.64 -15.24 -18.66
C LYS A 284 20.38 -13.84 -18.12
N ILE A 285 21.32 -12.94 -18.40
CA ILE A 285 21.14 -11.51 -18.17
C ILE A 285 20.53 -10.93 -19.43
N LEU A 286 19.26 -10.52 -19.35
CA LEU A 286 18.60 -9.78 -20.43
C LEU A 286 18.86 -8.30 -20.17
N GLU A 287 19.37 -7.60 -21.17
CA GLU A 287 19.64 -6.17 -21.06
C GLU A 287 18.31 -5.39 -20.96
N SER A 288 18.11 -4.70 -19.85
CA SER A 288 16.89 -3.94 -19.56
C SER A 288 16.90 -2.54 -20.19
N PRO A 289 15.74 -2.00 -20.61
CA PRO A 289 14.41 -2.64 -20.58
C PRO A 289 14.17 -3.53 -21.82
N ILE A 290 13.71 -4.75 -21.57
CA ILE A 290 13.23 -5.69 -22.61
C ILE A 290 11.71 -5.79 -22.53
N SER A 291 11.04 -5.85 -23.67
CA SER A 291 9.59 -6.04 -23.77
C SER A 291 9.26 -7.44 -24.26
N PHE A 292 8.41 -8.10 -23.49
CA PHE A 292 7.71 -9.35 -23.77
C PHE A 292 6.19 -9.14 -23.63
N SER A 293 5.72 -7.89 -23.79
CA SER A 293 4.30 -7.56 -23.71
C SER A 293 3.49 -8.48 -24.61
N GLN A 294 2.43 -9.11 -24.10
CA GLN A 294 1.58 -10.05 -24.83
C GLN A 294 2.31 -11.27 -25.46
N ALA A 295 3.59 -11.48 -25.16
CA ALA A 295 4.36 -12.61 -25.68
C ALA A 295 3.85 -13.92 -25.07
N ASN A 296 3.96 -15.01 -25.83
CA ASN A 296 3.69 -16.34 -25.31
C ASN A 296 5.00 -16.95 -24.77
N LEU A 297 5.16 -16.98 -23.45
CA LEU A 297 6.25 -17.59 -22.70
C LEU A 297 5.76 -18.82 -21.90
N SER A 298 4.64 -19.42 -22.29
CA SER A 298 4.11 -20.59 -21.60
C SER A 298 5.12 -21.72 -21.61
N ASN A 299 5.25 -22.44 -20.49
CA ASN A 299 6.23 -23.51 -20.32
C ASN A 299 7.71 -23.10 -20.48
N ALA A 300 8.02 -21.81 -20.63
CA ALA A 300 9.40 -21.37 -20.79
C ALA A 300 10.21 -21.53 -19.50
N ASN A 301 11.52 -21.77 -19.62
CA ASN A 301 12.44 -21.77 -18.48
C ASN A 301 13.15 -20.42 -18.39
N LEU A 302 12.73 -19.59 -17.44
CA LEU A 302 13.27 -18.28 -17.11
C LEU A 302 14.03 -18.28 -15.78
N SER A 303 14.29 -19.47 -15.20
CA SER A 303 14.86 -19.58 -13.87
C SER A 303 16.22 -18.90 -13.77
N ASN A 304 16.46 -18.17 -12.68
CA ASN A 304 17.68 -17.37 -12.47
C ASN A 304 17.95 -16.28 -13.53
N ALA A 305 17.02 -16.01 -14.44
CA ALA A 305 17.18 -14.93 -15.42
C ALA A 305 17.08 -13.55 -14.74
N ASN A 306 17.69 -12.54 -15.35
CA ASN A 306 17.53 -11.15 -14.95
C ASN A 306 16.54 -10.44 -15.87
N LEU A 307 15.39 -10.08 -15.34
CA LEU A 307 14.26 -9.40 -15.98
C LEU A 307 13.89 -8.10 -15.22
N VAL A 308 14.86 -7.47 -14.56
CA VAL A 308 14.64 -6.17 -13.89
C VAL A 308 14.03 -5.18 -14.88
N LYS A 309 12.94 -4.52 -14.48
CA LYS A 309 12.20 -3.55 -15.31
C LYS A 309 11.71 -4.10 -16.66
N ALA A 310 11.59 -5.41 -16.81
CA ALA A 310 11.03 -6.00 -18.04
C ALA A 310 9.54 -5.65 -18.16
N ASN A 311 9.08 -5.42 -19.39
CA ASN A 311 7.67 -5.29 -19.70
C ASN A 311 7.11 -6.67 -20.06
N LEU A 312 6.23 -7.21 -19.23
CA LEU A 312 5.54 -8.50 -19.36
C LEU A 312 4.01 -8.30 -19.30
N ILE A 313 3.53 -7.11 -19.64
CA ILE A 313 2.09 -6.79 -19.61
C ILE A 313 1.33 -7.78 -20.49
N GLY A 314 0.32 -8.45 -19.94
CA GLY A 314 -0.50 -9.42 -20.66
C GLY A 314 0.26 -10.65 -21.19
N ALA A 315 1.53 -10.85 -20.83
CA ALA A 315 2.33 -11.99 -21.30
C ALA A 315 1.74 -13.30 -20.78
N ASN A 316 1.76 -14.35 -21.60
CA ASN A 316 1.40 -15.69 -21.19
C ASN A 316 2.62 -16.41 -20.59
N LEU A 317 2.69 -16.56 -19.28
CA LEU A 317 3.74 -17.23 -18.51
C LEU A 317 3.20 -18.48 -17.81
N GLN A 318 2.07 -19.03 -18.26
CA GLN A 318 1.46 -20.22 -17.66
C GLN A 318 2.46 -21.37 -17.64
N GLU A 319 2.53 -22.06 -16.48
CA GLU A 319 3.41 -23.23 -16.27
C GLU A 319 4.92 -22.98 -16.51
N SER A 320 5.32 -21.71 -16.64
CA SER A 320 6.72 -21.34 -16.82
C SER A 320 7.52 -21.53 -15.52
N ASN A 321 8.83 -21.74 -15.65
CA ASN A 321 9.75 -21.77 -14.53
C ASN A 321 10.46 -20.41 -14.39
N LEU A 322 10.03 -19.62 -13.41
CA LEU A 322 10.55 -18.31 -13.00
C LEU A 322 11.28 -18.40 -11.64
N SER A 323 11.74 -19.59 -11.25
CA SER A 323 12.38 -19.76 -9.94
C SER A 323 13.68 -18.96 -9.86
N SER A 324 13.85 -18.24 -8.75
CA SER A 324 14.99 -17.32 -8.52
C SER A 324 15.19 -16.23 -9.59
N THR A 325 14.19 -15.98 -10.45
CA THR A 325 14.26 -14.93 -11.47
C THR A 325 14.21 -13.56 -10.82
N ASN A 326 14.98 -12.61 -11.35
CA ASN A 326 14.96 -11.21 -10.91
C ASN A 326 13.95 -10.41 -11.72
N LEU A 327 12.79 -10.11 -11.14
CA LEU A 327 11.67 -9.35 -11.71
C LEU A 327 11.47 -8.01 -10.98
N GLN A 328 12.50 -7.48 -10.32
CA GLN A 328 12.39 -6.20 -9.62
C GLN A 328 11.92 -5.09 -10.56
N GLN A 329 10.91 -4.35 -10.14
CA GLN A 329 10.29 -3.26 -10.91
C GLN A 329 9.76 -3.69 -12.29
N ALA A 330 9.58 -4.99 -12.54
CA ALA A 330 8.98 -5.47 -13.78
C ALA A 330 7.49 -5.14 -13.84
N ASP A 331 6.96 -4.99 -15.05
CA ASP A 331 5.55 -4.75 -15.32
C ASP A 331 4.88 -6.05 -15.76
N LEU A 332 4.11 -6.68 -14.88
CA LEU A 332 3.35 -7.91 -15.12
C LEU A 332 1.84 -7.66 -15.02
N ILE A 333 1.38 -6.44 -15.32
CA ILE A 333 -0.05 -6.13 -15.33
C ILE A 333 -0.78 -7.10 -16.27
N GLU A 334 -1.86 -7.71 -15.79
CA GLU A 334 -2.67 -8.70 -16.53
C GLU A 334 -1.90 -9.94 -17.05
N ALA A 335 -0.67 -10.18 -16.57
CA ALA A 335 0.10 -11.35 -16.98
C ALA A 335 -0.57 -12.66 -16.52
N LYS A 336 -0.49 -13.70 -17.36
CA LYS A 336 -1.03 -15.04 -17.07
C LYS A 336 0.07 -15.91 -16.48
N LEU A 337 0.05 -16.13 -15.17
CA LEU A 337 1.06 -16.86 -14.40
C LEU A 337 0.47 -18.09 -13.68
N SER A 338 -0.67 -18.61 -14.15
CA SER A 338 -1.32 -19.75 -13.52
C SER A 338 -0.38 -20.96 -13.52
N SER A 339 -0.26 -21.63 -12.38
CA SER A 339 0.62 -22.77 -12.16
C SER A 339 2.12 -22.52 -12.44
N ALA A 340 2.55 -21.27 -12.62
CA ALA A 340 3.95 -20.94 -12.81
C ALA A 340 4.75 -21.15 -11.52
N ASN A 341 6.03 -21.49 -11.66
CA ASN A 341 6.95 -21.63 -10.55
C ASN A 341 7.78 -20.36 -10.36
N LEU A 342 7.43 -19.54 -9.38
CA LEU A 342 8.11 -18.32 -8.95
C LEU A 342 8.84 -18.51 -7.61
N THR A 343 9.22 -19.73 -7.25
CA THR A 343 9.94 -20.00 -5.99
C THR A 343 11.18 -19.10 -5.89
N LYS A 344 11.32 -18.35 -4.80
CA LYS A 344 12.42 -17.40 -4.55
C LYS A 344 12.59 -16.30 -5.61
N ALA A 345 11.58 -16.05 -6.44
CA ALA A 345 11.62 -14.94 -7.39
C ALA A 345 11.69 -13.59 -6.64
N LYS A 346 12.40 -12.63 -7.23
CA LYS A 346 12.57 -11.27 -6.71
C LYS A 346 11.61 -10.33 -7.43
N LEU A 347 10.52 -9.97 -6.79
CA LEU A 347 9.40 -9.17 -7.34
C LEU A 347 9.27 -7.83 -6.61
N GLU A 348 10.35 -7.32 -6.00
CA GLU A 348 10.31 -6.07 -5.26
C GLU A 348 9.88 -4.93 -6.17
N TYR A 349 8.88 -4.17 -5.75
CA TYR A 349 8.28 -3.06 -6.49
C TYR A 349 7.73 -3.43 -7.88
N ALA A 350 7.51 -4.72 -8.16
CA ALA A 350 6.90 -5.16 -9.41
C ALA A 350 5.40 -4.80 -9.45
N LYS A 351 4.88 -4.60 -10.66
CA LYS A 351 3.44 -4.38 -10.90
C LYS A 351 2.80 -5.68 -11.35
N LEU A 352 1.84 -6.20 -10.60
CA LEU A 352 1.08 -7.41 -10.88
C LEU A 352 -0.43 -7.13 -10.82
N ILE A 353 -0.85 -5.91 -11.17
CA ILE A 353 -2.26 -5.50 -11.13
C ILE A 353 -3.06 -6.42 -12.05
N GLN A 354 -4.13 -7.03 -11.53
CA GLN A 354 -4.98 -7.99 -12.26
C GLN A 354 -4.23 -9.20 -12.84
N ALA A 355 -3.02 -9.51 -12.37
CA ALA A 355 -2.29 -10.69 -12.82
C ALA A 355 -2.96 -11.99 -12.33
N ASN A 356 -2.92 -13.04 -13.14
CA ASN A 356 -3.45 -14.35 -12.76
C ASN A 356 -2.33 -15.28 -12.26
N LEU A 357 -2.20 -15.42 -10.95
CA LEU A 357 -1.23 -16.28 -10.25
C LEU A 357 -1.92 -17.51 -9.61
N ARG A 358 -3.09 -17.93 -10.11
CA ARG A 358 -3.83 -19.06 -9.56
C ARG A 358 -2.95 -20.31 -9.51
N GLN A 359 -2.93 -20.99 -8.37
CA GLN A 359 -2.13 -22.21 -8.13
C GLN A 359 -0.61 -22.06 -8.40
N ALA A 360 -0.09 -20.85 -8.51
CA ALA A 360 1.33 -20.62 -8.69
C ALA A 360 2.14 -21.06 -7.45
N ILE A 361 3.38 -21.49 -7.67
CA ILE A 361 4.33 -21.84 -6.61
C ILE A 361 5.21 -20.63 -6.34
N LEU A 362 5.00 -19.98 -5.20
CA LEU A 362 5.57 -18.68 -4.85
C LEU A 362 6.33 -18.74 -3.50
N SER A 363 6.75 -19.94 -3.09
CA SER A 363 7.45 -20.12 -1.82
C SER A 363 8.73 -19.27 -1.77
N ASP A 364 8.93 -18.59 -0.65
CA ASP A 364 10.06 -17.66 -0.41
C ASP A 364 10.21 -16.53 -1.45
N ALA A 365 9.19 -16.23 -2.26
CA ALA A 365 9.23 -15.11 -3.20
C ALA A 365 9.20 -13.76 -2.48
N ASN A 366 9.90 -12.75 -3.02
CA ASN A 366 9.96 -11.42 -2.44
C ASN A 366 9.10 -10.40 -3.20
N PHE A 367 7.97 -10.03 -2.62
CA PHE A 367 7.02 -9.03 -3.11
C PHE A 367 7.11 -7.69 -2.37
N THR A 368 8.23 -7.37 -1.71
CA THR A 368 8.35 -6.13 -0.94
C THR A 368 7.98 -4.92 -1.79
N GLY A 369 7.00 -4.12 -1.34
CA GLY A 369 6.52 -2.93 -2.06
C GLY A 369 5.85 -3.19 -3.41
N ALA A 370 5.56 -4.45 -3.77
CA ALA A 370 4.90 -4.78 -5.03
C ALA A 370 3.43 -4.35 -5.04
N ASN A 371 2.88 -4.09 -6.23
CA ASN A 371 1.46 -3.80 -6.42
C ASN A 371 0.74 -4.99 -7.05
N LEU A 372 -0.04 -5.70 -6.25
CA LEU A 372 -0.87 -6.85 -6.64
C LEU A 372 -2.36 -6.51 -6.70
N THR A 373 -2.75 -5.24 -6.84
CA THR A 373 -4.17 -4.85 -6.79
C THR A 373 -5.03 -5.70 -7.74
N GLY A 374 -6.06 -6.36 -7.20
CA GLY A 374 -6.96 -7.22 -7.98
C GLY A 374 -6.35 -8.52 -8.52
N ALA A 375 -5.11 -8.87 -8.16
CA ALA A 375 -4.48 -10.10 -8.64
C ALA A 375 -5.18 -11.35 -8.08
N ASN A 376 -5.18 -12.43 -8.87
CA ASN A 376 -5.73 -13.72 -8.47
C ASN A 376 -4.62 -14.67 -8.00
N LEU A 377 -4.50 -14.88 -6.70
CA LEU A 377 -3.58 -15.83 -6.06
C LEU A 377 -4.32 -17.04 -5.46
N SER A 378 -5.53 -17.36 -5.94
CA SER A 378 -6.33 -18.46 -5.39
C SER A 378 -5.58 -19.79 -5.47
N GLY A 379 -5.53 -20.52 -4.36
CA GLY A 379 -4.83 -21.80 -4.24
C GLY A 379 -3.30 -21.74 -4.38
N ALA A 380 -2.69 -20.55 -4.41
CA ALA A 380 -1.25 -20.41 -4.56
C ALA A 380 -0.47 -20.86 -3.30
N ASN A 381 0.76 -21.35 -3.50
CA ASN A 381 1.66 -21.65 -2.40
C ASN A 381 2.58 -20.46 -2.12
N LEU A 382 2.27 -19.70 -1.07
CA LEU A 382 2.94 -18.48 -0.62
C LEU A 382 3.78 -18.72 0.66
N THR A 383 4.15 -19.97 0.95
CA THR A 383 4.89 -20.31 2.16
C THR A 383 6.19 -19.50 2.25
N GLY A 384 6.39 -18.75 3.33
CA GLY A 384 7.59 -17.92 3.55
C GLY A 384 7.71 -16.70 2.63
N ALA A 385 6.70 -16.40 1.81
CA ALA A 385 6.73 -15.24 0.91
C ALA A 385 6.76 -13.91 1.69
N ASN A 386 7.46 -12.92 1.15
CA ASN A 386 7.60 -11.60 1.76
C ASN A 386 6.79 -10.54 1.02
N PHE A 387 5.67 -10.11 1.60
CA PHE A 387 4.77 -9.06 1.14
C PHE A 387 4.89 -7.76 1.94
N ALA A 388 6.03 -7.51 2.61
CA ALA A 388 6.19 -6.29 3.39
C ALA A 388 5.90 -5.03 2.56
N ALA A 389 5.04 -4.14 3.07
CA ALA A 389 4.59 -2.91 2.40
C ALA A 389 3.96 -3.11 1.00
N ALA A 390 3.57 -4.33 0.63
CA ALA A 390 2.93 -4.59 -0.65
C ALA A 390 1.47 -4.11 -0.66
N ASN A 391 0.96 -3.73 -1.83
CA ASN A 391 -0.45 -3.46 -2.05
C ASN A 391 -1.15 -4.71 -2.59
N LEU A 392 -2.02 -5.32 -1.79
CA LEU A 392 -2.84 -6.48 -2.10
C LEU A 392 -4.34 -6.15 -2.07
N THR A 393 -4.71 -4.88 -2.30
CA THR A 393 -6.11 -4.44 -2.33
C THR A 393 -6.92 -5.27 -3.32
N ALA A 394 -8.09 -5.74 -2.90
CA ALA A 394 -9.01 -6.57 -3.70
C ALA A 394 -8.36 -7.84 -4.30
N THR A 395 -7.27 -8.35 -3.73
CA THR A 395 -6.66 -9.61 -4.18
C THR A 395 -7.52 -10.81 -3.82
N ASN A 396 -7.51 -11.83 -4.67
CA ASN A 396 -8.09 -13.12 -4.35
C ASN A 396 -7.00 -14.06 -3.81
N LEU A 397 -7.00 -14.32 -2.51
CA LEU A 397 -6.12 -15.25 -1.79
C LEU A 397 -6.88 -16.48 -1.29
N ASN A 398 -8.04 -16.78 -1.88
CA ASN A 398 -8.89 -17.89 -1.48
C ASN A 398 -8.10 -19.21 -1.50
N SER A 399 -8.16 -19.95 -0.39
CA SER A 399 -7.46 -21.24 -0.24
C SER A 399 -5.93 -21.18 -0.44
N ALA A 400 -5.31 -20.00 -0.42
CA ALA A 400 -3.87 -19.86 -0.55
C ALA A 400 -3.15 -20.30 0.74
N ASN A 401 -1.91 -20.80 0.61
CA ASN A 401 -1.06 -21.15 1.75
C ASN A 401 -0.04 -20.04 2.03
N LEU A 402 -0.32 -19.19 3.02
CA LEU A 402 0.54 -18.10 3.51
C LEU A 402 1.29 -18.47 4.80
N THR A 403 1.56 -19.76 5.04
CA THR A 403 2.30 -20.19 6.23
C THR A 403 3.64 -19.46 6.33
N SER A 404 3.92 -18.84 7.47
CA SER A 404 5.14 -18.05 7.73
C SER A 404 5.38 -16.88 6.78
N ALA A 405 4.36 -16.40 6.06
CA ALA A 405 4.50 -15.24 5.19
C ALA A 405 4.66 -13.94 6.00
N ASN A 406 5.40 -12.99 5.46
CA ASN A 406 5.54 -11.64 6.03
C ASN A 406 4.61 -10.66 5.30
N LEU A 407 3.57 -10.17 5.95
CA LEU A 407 2.60 -9.20 5.42
C LEU A 407 2.67 -7.86 6.16
N ASN A 408 3.77 -7.60 6.88
CA ASN A 408 3.91 -6.40 7.69
C ASN A 408 3.72 -5.12 6.86
N SER A 409 2.91 -4.20 7.35
CA SER A 409 2.53 -2.95 6.68
C SER A 409 1.89 -3.13 5.29
N ALA A 410 1.48 -4.33 4.91
CA ALA A 410 0.79 -4.56 3.65
C ALA A 410 -0.65 -4.01 3.67
N ASN A 411 -1.16 -3.65 2.50
CA ASN A 411 -2.56 -3.25 2.34
C ASN A 411 -3.38 -4.39 1.73
N LEU A 412 -4.25 -5.05 2.50
CA LEU A 412 -5.14 -6.11 2.03
C LEU A 412 -6.61 -5.64 1.95
N ALA A 413 -6.88 -4.34 1.88
CA ALA A 413 -8.26 -3.85 1.88
C ALA A 413 -9.13 -4.57 0.82
N GLY A 414 -10.26 -5.13 1.24
CA GLY A 414 -11.19 -5.86 0.36
C GLY A 414 -10.67 -7.18 -0.23
N ALA A 415 -9.53 -7.72 0.25
CA ALA A 415 -9.02 -9.01 -0.22
C ALA A 415 -9.91 -10.19 0.24
N ASP A 416 -9.98 -11.24 -0.57
CA ASP A 416 -10.59 -12.52 -0.18
C ASP A 416 -9.51 -13.47 0.34
N LEU A 417 -9.48 -13.67 1.66
CA LEU A 417 -8.59 -14.62 2.33
C LEU A 417 -9.30 -15.91 2.74
N SER A 418 -10.54 -16.14 2.28
CA SER A 418 -11.35 -17.26 2.72
C SER A 418 -10.64 -18.61 2.53
N LYS A 419 -10.68 -19.46 3.55
CA LYS A 419 -10.01 -20.77 3.61
C LYS A 419 -8.47 -20.72 3.44
N SER A 420 -7.84 -19.55 3.47
CA SER A 420 -6.38 -19.46 3.45
C SER A 420 -5.76 -19.96 4.76
N ASN A 421 -4.50 -20.40 4.67
CA ASN A 421 -3.69 -20.79 5.83
C ASN A 421 -2.66 -19.70 6.13
N LEU A 422 -2.83 -18.98 7.24
CA LEU A 422 -1.94 -17.90 7.68
C LEU A 422 -1.06 -18.31 8.88
N ASN A 423 -0.94 -19.60 9.19
CA ASN A 423 -0.22 -20.04 10.39
C ASN A 423 1.21 -19.47 10.45
N ASN A 424 1.59 -18.89 11.59
CA ASN A 424 2.87 -18.21 11.83
C ASN A 424 3.18 -17.01 10.91
N ALA A 425 2.21 -16.48 10.17
CA ALA A 425 2.40 -15.26 9.39
C ALA A 425 2.58 -14.04 10.30
N SER A 426 3.28 -13.02 9.81
CA SER A 426 3.42 -11.71 10.46
C SER A 426 2.53 -10.70 9.75
N LEU A 427 1.58 -10.10 10.46
CA LEU A 427 0.66 -9.08 9.91
C LEU A 427 0.76 -7.77 10.69
N SER A 428 1.91 -7.45 11.27
CA SER A 428 2.05 -6.21 12.05
C SER A 428 1.77 -4.98 11.18
N ALA A 429 0.89 -4.09 11.67
CA ALA A 429 0.46 -2.88 10.96
C ALA A 429 -0.19 -3.11 9.57
N THR A 430 -0.69 -4.32 9.30
CA THR A 430 -1.42 -4.63 8.05
C THR A 430 -2.82 -4.02 8.06
N ASN A 431 -3.26 -3.49 6.92
CA ASN A 431 -4.65 -3.06 6.70
C ASN A 431 -5.52 -4.24 6.25
N LEU A 432 -6.41 -4.71 7.12
CA LEU A 432 -7.38 -5.78 6.82
C LEU A 432 -8.82 -5.25 6.71
N THR A 433 -9.00 -3.97 6.37
CA THR A 433 -10.33 -3.36 6.26
C THR A 433 -11.16 -4.06 5.17
N GLY A 434 -12.34 -4.57 5.52
CA GLY A 434 -13.25 -5.21 4.58
C GLY A 434 -12.76 -6.55 4.00
N VAL A 435 -11.81 -7.21 4.65
CA VAL A 435 -11.31 -8.53 4.22
C VAL A 435 -12.32 -9.63 4.56
N GLU A 436 -12.50 -10.56 3.62
CA GLU A 436 -13.23 -11.81 3.85
C GLU A 436 -12.30 -12.85 4.50
N LEU A 437 -12.54 -13.19 5.76
CA LEU A 437 -11.70 -14.13 6.54
C LEU A 437 -12.41 -15.46 6.83
N THR A 438 -13.48 -15.78 6.10
CA THR A 438 -14.30 -16.97 6.39
C THR A 438 -13.47 -18.25 6.36
N GLY A 439 -13.44 -18.97 7.50
CA GLY A 439 -12.71 -20.24 7.64
C GLY A 439 -11.18 -20.13 7.73
N VAL A 440 -10.64 -18.95 8.02
CA VAL A 440 -9.18 -18.73 8.19
C VAL A 440 -8.69 -19.20 9.58
N SER A 441 -7.52 -19.84 9.60
CA SER A 441 -6.77 -20.14 10.82
C SER A 441 -5.68 -19.10 11.08
N PHE A 442 -5.73 -18.43 12.23
CA PHE A 442 -4.70 -17.52 12.72
C PHE A 442 -3.81 -18.15 13.81
N MET A 443 -3.59 -19.47 13.77
CA MET A 443 -2.77 -20.14 14.77
C MET A 443 -1.34 -19.55 14.79
N GLY A 444 -0.92 -19.00 15.93
CA GLY A 444 0.42 -18.45 16.13
C GLY A 444 0.73 -17.16 15.36
N VAL A 445 -0.28 -16.45 14.87
CA VAL A 445 -0.11 -15.24 14.07
C VAL A 445 0.15 -14.01 14.95
N ASP A 446 1.10 -13.16 14.55
CA ASP A 446 1.29 -11.84 15.15
C ASP A 446 0.41 -10.79 14.47
N LEU A 447 -0.63 -10.34 15.18
CA LEU A 447 -1.62 -9.34 14.75
C LEU A 447 -1.42 -8.00 15.49
N THR A 448 -0.21 -7.72 15.97
CA THR A 448 0.09 -6.48 16.70
C THR A 448 -0.20 -5.24 15.83
N ASN A 449 -0.97 -4.28 16.35
CA ASN A 449 -1.41 -3.05 15.66
C ASN A 449 -2.18 -3.28 14.34
N VAL A 450 -2.81 -4.43 14.15
CA VAL A 450 -3.65 -4.69 12.96
C VAL A 450 -4.95 -3.90 13.02
N ASN A 451 -5.38 -3.36 11.88
CA ASN A 451 -6.72 -2.81 11.70
C ASN A 451 -7.66 -3.83 11.06
N LEU A 452 -8.58 -4.40 11.85
CA LEU A 452 -9.59 -5.37 11.41
C LEU A 452 -10.98 -4.74 11.22
N LYS A 453 -11.10 -3.41 11.19
CA LYS A 453 -12.40 -2.72 11.09
C LYS A 453 -13.20 -3.25 9.88
N VAL A 454 -14.43 -3.72 10.14
CA VAL A 454 -15.39 -4.20 9.11
C VAL A 454 -14.97 -5.52 8.44
N ALA A 455 -13.98 -6.25 8.97
CA ALA A 455 -13.64 -7.59 8.47
C ALA A 455 -14.75 -8.63 8.80
N ASN A 456 -15.03 -9.56 7.89
CA ASN A 456 -15.93 -10.67 8.15
C ASN A 456 -15.17 -11.82 8.82
N LEU A 457 -15.42 -12.05 10.12
CA LEU A 457 -14.71 -13.04 10.95
C LEU A 457 -15.45 -14.35 11.16
N THR A 458 -16.50 -14.63 10.38
CA THR A 458 -17.33 -15.83 10.59
C THR A 458 -16.50 -17.11 10.45
N GLY A 459 -16.47 -17.93 11.52
CA GLY A 459 -15.73 -19.21 11.55
C GLY A 459 -14.21 -19.10 11.68
N VAL A 460 -13.68 -17.92 12.04
CA VAL A 460 -12.25 -17.70 12.27
C VAL A 460 -11.78 -18.30 13.60
N SER A 461 -10.56 -18.85 13.62
CA SER A 461 -9.87 -19.31 14.84
C SER A 461 -8.64 -18.47 15.14
N PHE A 462 -8.59 -17.81 16.31
CA PHE A 462 -7.46 -17.00 16.77
C PHE A 462 -6.56 -17.72 17.80
N VAL A 463 -6.71 -19.03 18.01
CA VAL A 463 -5.96 -19.77 19.03
C VAL A 463 -4.45 -19.46 18.94
N GLY A 464 -3.86 -18.94 20.02
CA GLY A 464 -2.43 -18.59 20.08
C GLY A 464 -2.00 -17.34 19.31
N ALA A 465 -2.91 -16.55 18.73
CA ALA A 465 -2.59 -15.29 18.06
C ALA A 465 -2.26 -14.18 19.08
N ASN A 466 -1.32 -13.29 18.73
CA ASN A 466 -1.00 -12.09 19.49
C ASN A 466 -1.82 -10.89 18.97
N LEU A 467 -2.81 -10.43 19.74
CA LEU A 467 -3.70 -9.33 19.36
C LEU A 467 -3.33 -7.98 20.01
N LYS A 468 -2.14 -7.82 20.60
CA LYS A 468 -1.81 -6.59 21.35
C LYS A 468 -2.03 -5.33 20.47
N ARG A 469 -2.87 -4.40 20.96
CA ARG A 469 -3.25 -3.14 20.26
C ARG A 469 -3.99 -3.32 18.91
N ALA A 470 -4.49 -4.52 18.60
CA ALA A 470 -5.35 -4.69 17.42
C ALA A 470 -6.66 -3.90 17.58
N ASN A 471 -7.13 -3.27 16.49
CA ASN A 471 -8.41 -2.58 16.47
C ASN A 471 -9.53 -3.53 16.02
N LEU A 472 -10.37 -3.94 16.97
CA LEU A 472 -11.49 -4.87 16.76
C LEU A 472 -12.87 -4.18 16.81
N ARG A 473 -12.93 -2.84 16.80
CA ARG A 473 -14.19 -2.10 16.97
C ARG A 473 -15.19 -2.41 15.85
N GLY A 474 -16.44 -2.68 16.23
CA GLY A 474 -17.56 -2.91 15.31
C GLY A 474 -17.64 -4.32 14.72
N LEU A 475 -16.81 -5.26 15.17
CA LEU A 475 -16.83 -6.64 14.69
C LEU A 475 -17.89 -7.50 15.38
N ASP A 476 -18.53 -8.37 14.59
CA ASP A 476 -19.34 -9.47 15.09
C ASP A 476 -18.44 -10.69 15.34
N LEU A 477 -18.21 -11.03 16.61
CA LEU A 477 -17.35 -12.15 17.00
C LEU A 477 -18.14 -13.43 17.31
N ARG A 478 -19.41 -13.51 16.93
CA ARG A 478 -20.22 -14.73 17.11
C ARG A 478 -19.63 -15.88 16.31
N GLY A 479 -19.26 -16.97 17.01
CA GLY A 479 -18.70 -18.18 16.39
C GLY A 479 -17.19 -18.13 16.15
N VAL A 480 -16.50 -17.08 16.62
CA VAL A 480 -15.04 -16.98 16.58
C VAL A 480 -14.44 -17.79 17.73
N ASN A 481 -13.46 -18.66 17.43
CA ASN A 481 -12.74 -19.40 18.47
C ASN A 481 -11.62 -18.54 19.07
N LEU A 482 -11.81 -18.06 20.29
CA LEU A 482 -10.87 -17.22 21.03
C LEU A 482 -10.03 -17.98 22.08
N ILE A 483 -10.15 -19.31 22.17
CA ILE A 483 -9.47 -20.09 23.23
C ILE A 483 -7.95 -19.81 23.23
N GLY A 484 -7.41 -19.38 24.37
CA GLY A 484 -5.98 -19.12 24.55
C GLY A 484 -5.47 -17.75 24.07
N VAL A 485 -6.36 -16.86 23.63
CA VAL A 485 -6.01 -15.50 23.18
C VAL A 485 -5.88 -14.54 24.37
N SER A 486 -4.77 -13.79 24.44
CA SER A 486 -4.63 -12.70 25.42
C SER A 486 -5.38 -11.46 24.94
N LEU A 487 -6.43 -11.07 25.68
CA LEU A 487 -7.24 -9.89 25.37
C LEU A 487 -6.81 -8.63 26.17
N VAL A 488 -5.71 -8.74 26.93
CA VAL A 488 -5.19 -7.66 27.78
C VAL A 488 -4.70 -6.49 26.94
N GLY A 489 -5.23 -5.29 27.18
CA GLY A 489 -4.86 -4.06 26.47
C GLY A 489 -5.59 -3.81 25.14
N LEU A 490 -6.62 -4.60 24.83
CA LEU A 490 -7.51 -4.32 23.71
C LEU A 490 -8.49 -3.20 24.04
N THR A 491 -8.81 -2.39 23.02
CA THR A 491 -9.92 -1.43 23.09
C THR A 491 -11.13 -2.11 22.46
N LEU A 492 -11.99 -2.71 23.29
CA LEU A 492 -13.11 -3.54 22.83
C LEU A 492 -14.43 -2.76 22.81
N ASP A 493 -14.41 -1.43 22.89
CA ASP A 493 -15.62 -0.64 23.10
C ASP A 493 -16.69 -0.96 22.03
N SER A 494 -17.92 -1.22 22.49
CA SER A 494 -19.09 -1.50 21.64
C SER A 494 -19.05 -2.78 20.77
N ILE A 495 -18.26 -3.80 21.14
CA ILE A 495 -18.23 -5.11 20.47
C ILE A 495 -19.37 -6.03 20.94
N ASN A 496 -19.84 -6.93 20.07
CA ASN A 496 -20.79 -7.99 20.43
C ASN A 496 -20.07 -9.32 20.75
N LEU A 497 -20.04 -9.67 22.03
CA LEU A 497 -19.52 -10.91 22.61
C LEU A 497 -20.63 -11.78 23.22
N SER A 498 -21.88 -11.61 22.78
CA SER A 498 -23.00 -12.38 23.32
C SER A 498 -22.83 -13.89 23.12
N GLY A 499 -23.16 -14.67 24.15
CA GLY A 499 -23.10 -16.14 24.14
C GLY A 499 -21.70 -16.76 24.06
N GLN A 500 -20.62 -15.97 24.13
CA GLN A 500 -19.25 -16.49 23.98
C GLN A 500 -18.74 -17.24 25.21
N ASN A 501 -17.86 -18.23 25.00
CA ASN A 501 -17.17 -18.95 26.07
C ASN A 501 -15.85 -18.23 26.43
N LEU A 502 -15.87 -17.47 27.51
CA LEU A 502 -14.77 -16.65 28.05
C LEU A 502 -14.29 -17.16 29.42
N ARG A 503 -14.43 -18.46 29.69
CA ARG A 503 -13.99 -19.07 30.97
C ARG A 503 -12.49 -18.95 31.17
N TRP A 504 -12.07 -18.59 32.39
CA TRP A 504 -10.66 -18.43 32.79
C TRP A 504 -9.86 -17.34 32.05
N PHE A 505 -10.51 -16.48 31.26
CA PHE A 505 -9.80 -15.41 30.55
C PHE A 505 -9.22 -14.37 31.49
N ASN A 506 -8.05 -13.85 31.16
CA ASN A 506 -7.49 -12.65 31.80
C ASN A 506 -7.89 -11.39 31.02
N LEU A 507 -8.80 -10.63 31.61
CA LEU A 507 -9.36 -9.36 31.17
C LEU A 507 -8.97 -8.21 32.12
N CYS A 508 -7.95 -8.39 32.96
CA CYS A 508 -7.52 -7.40 33.94
C CYS A 508 -7.13 -6.08 33.23
N GLY A 509 -7.70 -4.96 33.67
CA GLY A 509 -7.42 -3.61 33.16
C GLY A 509 -7.91 -3.32 31.74
N THR A 510 -8.73 -4.20 31.13
CA THR A 510 -9.23 -4.03 29.76
C THR A 510 -10.34 -2.99 29.67
N SER A 511 -10.45 -2.26 28.53
CA SER A 511 -11.62 -1.42 28.24
C SER A 511 -12.69 -2.25 27.53
N LEU A 512 -13.78 -2.51 28.24
CA LEU A 512 -14.97 -3.26 27.83
C LEU A 512 -16.21 -2.34 27.82
N SER A 513 -16.04 -1.05 27.57
CA SER A 513 -17.12 -0.07 27.66
C SER A 513 -18.15 -0.27 26.55
N GLY A 514 -19.43 -0.40 26.90
CA GLY A 514 -20.52 -0.59 25.94
C GLY A 514 -20.56 -1.96 25.25
N VAL A 515 -19.71 -2.90 25.67
CA VAL A 515 -19.65 -4.25 25.09
C VAL A 515 -20.93 -5.03 25.39
N ASN A 516 -21.43 -5.80 24.42
CA ASN A 516 -22.49 -6.76 24.64
C ASN A 516 -21.94 -8.14 25.03
N LEU A 517 -21.93 -8.46 26.31
CA LEU A 517 -21.58 -9.75 26.92
C LEU A 517 -22.82 -10.57 27.34
N SER A 518 -24.00 -10.27 26.80
CA SER A 518 -25.23 -10.98 27.20
C SER A 518 -25.11 -12.48 26.96
N GLU A 519 -25.52 -13.31 27.93
CA GLU A 519 -25.45 -14.78 27.86
C GLU A 519 -24.02 -15.37 27.72
N ALA A 520 -22.97 -14.55 27.77
CA ALA A 520 -21.58 -15.03 27.71
C ALA A 520 -21.21 -15.83 28.98
N ASP A 521 -20.31 -16.81 28.84
CA ASP A 521 -19.75 -17.55 29.96
C ASP A 521 -18.38 -17.02 30.38
N LEU A 522 -18.35 -16.26 31.46
CA LEU A 522 -17.17 -15.65 32.09
C LEU A 522 -16.77 -16.39 33.37
N THR A 523 -17.09 -17.70 33.51
CA THR A 523 -16.78 -18.45 34.74
C THR A 523 -15.29 -18.40 35.03
N SER A 524 -14.93 -18.00 36.27
CA SER A 524 -13.55 -17.88 36.74
C SER A 524 -12.65 -16.93 35.92
N ALA A 525 -13.21 -16.00 35.15
CA ALA A 525 -12.45 -14.98 34.43
C ALA A 525 -11.86 -13.92 35.39
N ASP A 526 -10.69 -13.37 35.07
CA ASP A 526 -10.06 -12.27 35.80
C ASP A 526 -10.37 -10.92 35.13
N LEU A 527 -11.27 -10.14 35.72
CA LEU A 527 -11.75 -8.84 35.27
C LEU A 527 -11.24 -7.69 36.16
N ARG A 528 -10.17 -7.89 36.93
CA ARG A 528 -9.68 -6.89 37.88
C ARG A 528 -9.38 -5.56 37.20
N GLY A 529 -9.92 -4.45 37.71
CA GLY A 529 -9.68 -3.13 37.14
C GLY A 529 -10.23 -2.92 35.71
N ALA A 530 -11.04 -3.83 35.17
CA ALA A 530 -11.61 -3.69 33.84
C ALA A 530 -12.64 -2.54 33.80
N ASN A 531 -12.71 -1.80 32.69
CA ASN A 531 -13.74 -0.79 32.47
C ASN A 531 -14.95 -1.40 31.75
N LEU A 532 -16.03 -1.69 32.48
CA LEU A 532 -17.28 -2.28 32.00
C LEU A 532 -18.43 -1.24 31.93
N THR A 533 -18.10 0.06 31.83
CA THR A 533 -19.11 1.12 31.72
C THR A 533 -20.11 0.82 30.60
N MET A 534 -21.41 0.95 30.87
CA MET A 534 -22.48 0.72 29.87
C MET A 534 -22.48 -0.66 29.19
N ALA A 535 -21.72 -1.64 29.69
CA ALA A 535 -21.68 -2.99 29.13
C ALA A 535 -23.01 -3.73 29.37
N ASN A 536 -23.42 -4.58 28.42
CA ASN A 536 -24.55 -5.49 28.60
C ASN A 536 -24.07 -6.85 29.07
N LEU A 537 -24.33 -7.21 30.32
CA LEU A 537 -24.01 -8.50 30.96
C LEU A 537 -25.30 -9.29 31.30
N GLU A 538 -26.42 -8.99 30.66
CA GLU A 538 -27.69 -9.68 30.90
C GLU A 538 -27.54 -11.19 30.72
N LYS A 539 -27.97 -11.97 31.72
CA LYS A 539 -27.86 -13.45 31.76
C LYS A 539 -26.44 -14.02 31.64
N ALA A 540 -25.39 -13.19 31.66
CA ALA A 540 -24.01 -13.67 31.61
C ALA A 540 -23.67 -14.57 32.82
N ASN A 541 -22.83 -15.58 32.61
CA ASN A 541 -22.36 -16.45 33.68
C ASN A 541 -21.01 -15.96 34.22
N LEU A 542 -21.02 -15.25 35.34
CA LEU A 542 -19.85 -14.68 36.02
C LEU A 542 -19.46 -15.48 37.26
N LYS A 543 -19.85 -16.76 37.35
CA LYS A 543 -19.57 -17.59 38.52
C LYS A 543 -18.06 -17.62 38.79
N GLU A 544 -17.65 -17.34 40.04
CA GLU A 544 -16.22 -17.33 40.45
C GLU A 544 -15.32 -16.33 39.70
N ALA A 545 -15.86 -15.41 38.90
CA ALA A 545 -15.08 -14.38 38.22
C ALA A 545 -14.53 -13.34 39.21
N ASN A 546 -13.38 -12.72 38.90
CA ASN A 546 -12.76 -11.70 39.73
C ASN A 546 -12.91 -10.30 39.13
N LEU A 547 -13.88 -9.52 39.60
CA LEU A 547 -14.15 -8.15 39.17
C LEU A 547 -13.55 -7.09 40.10
N ALA A 548 -12.59 -7.41 40.97
CA ALA A 548 -12.10 -6.43 41.95
C ALA A 548 -11.54 -5.16 41.28
N GLY A 549 -12.04 -4.00 41.68
CA GLY A 549 -11.68 -2.70 41.08
C GLY A 549 -12.26 -2.43 39.69
N ALA A 550 -13.11 -3.30 39.13
CA ALA A 550 -13.74 -3.07 37.84
C ALA A 550 -14.79 -1.94 37.90
N ASN A 551 -14.90 -1.14 36.83
CA ASN A 551 -15.91 -0.08 36.72
C ASN A 551 -17.17 -0.59 36.02
N LEU A 552 -18.26 -0.82 36.77
CA LEU A 552 -19.56 -1.30 36.25
C LEU A 552 -20.58 -0.18 36.03
N THR A 553 -20.16 1.09 35.97
CA THR A 553 -21.10 2.23 35.89
C THR A 553 -22.01 2.13 34.66
N GLY A 554 -23.33 2.01 34.86
CA GLY A 554 -24.30 1.87 33.78
C GLY A 554 -24.37 0.49 33.12
N ALA A 555 -23.64 -0.51 33.63
CA ALA A 555 -23.70 -1.87 33.10
C ALA A 555 -25.06 -2.55 33.39
N LYS A 556 -25.64 -3.23 32.40
CA LYS A 556 -26.85 -4.04 32.56
C LYS A 556 -26.47 -5.43 33.06
N MET A 557 -26.99 -5.87 34.20
CA MET A 557 -26.65 -7.18 34.79
C MET A 557 -27.89 -8.04 35.12
N GLU A 558 -29.02 -7.78 34.47
CA GLU A 558 -30.26 -8.52 34.75
C GLU A 558 -30.10 -10.02 34.43
N GLY A 559 -30.40 -10.88 35.41
CA GLY A 559 -30.25 -12.33 35.27
C GLY A 559 -28.81 -12.86 35.27
N ALA A 560 -27.79 -12.02 35.47
CA ALA A 560 -26.40 -12.46 35.52
C ALA A 560 -26.14 -13.42 36.70
N LYS A 561 -25.38 -14.50 36.45
CA LYS A 561 -25.03 -15.50 37.48
C LYS A 561 -23.73 -15.10 38.16
N LEU A 562 -23.81 -14.50 39.34
CA LEU A 562 -22.65 -13.96 40.08
C LEU A 562 -22.16 -14.85 41.23
N THR A 563 -22.62 -16.10 41.34
CA THR A 563 -22.31 -16.93 42.53
C THR A 563 -20.80 -17.12 42.69
N GLY A 564 -20.23 -16.71 43.83
CA GLY A 564 -18.80 -16.84 44.09
C GLY A 564 -17.90 -15.81 43.39
N ALA A 565 -18.46 -14.88 42.62
CA ALA A 565 -17.69 -13.81 41.98
C ALA A 565 -17.11 -12.84 43.02
N ILE A 566 -15.91 -12.31 42.81
CA ILE A 566 -15.35 -11.20 43.59
C ILE A 566 -15.84 -9.89 42.94
N MET A 567 -16.65 -9.10 43.64
CA MET A 567 -17.24 -7.87 43.11
C MET A 567 -16.22 -6.70 43.09
N PRO A 568 -16.52 -5.56 42.45
CA PRO A 568 -15.61 -4.40 42.41
C PRO A 568 -15.09 -3.91 43.75
N ASP A 569 -15.87 -4.07 44.82
CA ASP A 569 -15.50 -3.73 46.20
C ASP A 569 -14.57 -4.75 46.87
N GLY A 570 -14.18 -5.81 46.15
CA GLY A 570 -13.33 -6.89 46.63
C GLY A 570 -14.07 -7.98 47.42
N ARG A 571 -15.40 -7.90 47.57
CA ARG A 571 -16.18 -8.89 48.33
C ARG A 571 -16.71 -9.99 47.44
N THR A 572 -16.74 -11.21 47.95
CA THR A 572 -17.35 -12.34 47.25
C THR A 572 -18.87 -12.26 47.29
N TYR A 573 -19.50 -12.28 46.12
CA TYR A 573 -20.94 -12.37 45.98
C TYR A 573 -21.45 -13.72 46.48
N LYS A 574 -22.11 -13.69 47.63
CA LYS A 574 -22.82 -14.83 48.21
C LYS A 574 -24.30 -14.66 47.90
N ARG A 575 -24.88 -15.61 47.16
CA ARG A 575 -26.32 -15.65 46.92
C ARG A 575 -27.03 -15.80 48.26
N THR A 576 -27.69 -14.76 48.73
CA THR A 576 -28.63 -14.86 49.86
C THR A 576 -29.75 -15.79 49.42
N ARG A 577 -29.82 -16.98 50.03
CA ARG A 577 -31.02 -17.83 49.93
C ARG A 577 -32.16 -17.04 50.58
N LYS A 578 -33.07 -16.50 49.78
CA LYS A 578 -34.42 -16.20 50.24
C LYS A 578 -35.22 -17.48 50.21
#